data_AF-A0A962R3B3-F1
#
_entry.id   AF-A0A962R3B3-F1
#
_cell.length_a   1.000
_cell.length_b   1.000
_cell.length_c   1.000
_cell.angle_alpha   90.00
_cell.angle_beta   90.00
_cell.angle_gamma   90.00
#
_symmetry.space_group_name_H-M   'P 1'
#
loop_
_entity.id
_entity.type
_entity.pdbx_description
1 polymer ?
#
loop_
_entity_poly.entity_id
_entity_poly.type
_entity_poly.pdbx_seq_one_letter_code
_entity_poly.pdbx_strand_id
1 'polypeptide(L)'
;ADIIDMEAIRSAGLKIGVDPLGGASIAVYQKINEVYGLGMDIVNPDVDPAFAFMTLDHDGKIRMDCSSPYAMASLVALKDRFDIAFANDVDSDRHGIVTPTGGLMNPNHYLSVAISYLFQQRRGWPDTTRVGKTLVSSAMIDRVTADLGRAVIEVPVGFKWFVDGLLSGELGFGGEESAGASFLRFDGSVWTTDKDGIILNLLAAEICAKTGKDP
;
A
#
# COMPACT_ATOMS: atom_id res chain seq x y z
N ALA A 1 7.88 -15.71 -2.39
CA ALA A 1 6.75 -14.98 -1.79
C ALA A 1 5.64 -14.95 -2.82
N ASP A 2 4.41 -15.19 -2.41
CA ASP A 2 3.35 -15.61 -3.35
C ASP A 2 2.44 -14.46 -3.80
N ILE A 3 2.70 -13.22 -3.35
CA ILE A 3 1.91 -12.02 -3.69
C ILE A 3 2.76 -10.80 -4.13
N ILE A 4 3.96 -10.63 -3.58
CA ILE A 4 4.92 -9.57 -3.92
C ILE A 4 6.19 -10.18 -4.49
N ASP A 5 6.78 -9.53 -5.49
CA ASP A 5 8.07 -9.91 -6.06
C ASP A 5 9.21 -9.40 -5.16
N MET A 6 9.38 -10.08 -4.02
CA MET A 6 10.41 -9.75 -3.02
C MET A 6 11.84 -9.86 -3.58
N GLU A 7 12.05 -10.73 -4.59
CA GLU A 7 13.34 -10.90 -5.24
C GLU A 7 13.72 -9.66 -6.05
N ALA A 8 12.76 -9.09 -6.78
CA ALA A 8 12.96 -7.84 -7.51
C ALA A 8 13.31 -6.69 -6.57
N ILE A 9 12.59 -6.55 -5.45
CA ILE A 9 12.86 -5.53 -4.44
C ILE A 9 14.28 -5.69 -3.89
N ARG A 10 14.64 -6.91 -3.47
CA ARG A 10 15.99 -7.22 -2.97
C ARG A 10 17.07 -6.90 -3.99
N SER A 11 16.89 -7.34 -5.23
CA SER A 11 17.87 -7.17 -6.31
C SER A 11 18.06 -5.71 -6.72
N ALA A 12 17.02 -4.88 -6.58
CA ALA A 12 17.11 -3.45 -6.86
C ALA A 12 17.96 -2.69 -5.83
N GLY A 13 18.14 -3.24 -4.62
CA GLY A 13 18.96 -2.61 -3.58
C GLY A 13 18.42 -1.25 -3.12
N LEU A 14 17.09 -1.09 -3.12
CA LEU A 14 16.41 0.14 -2.72
C LEU A 14 16.71 0.48 -1.25
N LYS A 15 16.84 1.76 -0.94
CA LYS A 15 16.78 2.27 0.44
C LYS A 15 15.33 2.49 0.82
N ILE A 16 14.82 1.64 1.70
CA ILE A 16 13.41 1.65 2.10
C ILE A 16 13.28 2.20 3.52
N GLY A 17 12.52 3.28 3.69
CA GLY A 17 12.17 3.83 5.00
C GLY A 17 10.82 3.32 5.48
N VAL A 18 10.71 2.89 6.74
CA VAL A 18 9.43 2.42 7.31
C VAL A 18 9.15 3.12 8.64
N ASP A 19 7.99 3.76 8.76
CA ASP A 19 7.47 4.26 10.04
C ASP A 19 6.19 3.50 10.43
N PRO A 20 6.27 2.53 11.34
CA PRO A 20 5.09 1.78 11.78
C PRO A 20 4.14 2.56 12.68
N LEU A 21 4.43 3.84 13.01
CA LEU A 21 3.62 4.71 13.87
C LEU A 21 3.26 4.08 15.23
N GLY A 22 4.17 3.27 15.80
CA GLY A 22 3.93 2.52 17.04
C GLY A 22 2.89 1.39 16.93
N GLY A 23 2.53 1.00 15.71
CA GLY A 23 1.52 0.00 15.41
C GLY A 23 1.99 -1.45 15.48
N ALA A 24 1.08 -2.37 15.13
CA ALA A 24 1.31 -3.80 15.19
C ALA A 24 2.34 -4.32 14.16
N SER A 25 2.64 -3.55 13.11
CA SER A 25 3.50 -3.97 12.00
C SER A 25 5.01 -3.89 12.29
N ILE A 26 5.47 -3.34 13.43
CA ILE A 26 6.90 -3.20 13.75
C ILE A 26 7.63 -4.55 13.63
N ALA A 27 7.17 -5.56 14.38
CA ALA A 27 7.78 -6.89 14.36
C ALA A 27 7.64 -7.58 13.00
N VAL A 28 6.57 -7.27 12.26
CA VAL A 28 6.34 -7.80 10.92
C VAL A 28 7.38 -7.27 9.93
N TYR A 29 7.63 -5.96 9.93
CA TYR A 29 8.67 -5.35 9.10
C TYR A 29 10.08 -5.81 9.47
N GLN A 30 10.38 -5.92 10.77
CA GLN A 30 11.63 -6.52 11.23
C GLN A 30 11.81 -7.92 10.64
N LYS A 31 10.76 -8.75 10.70
CA LYS A 31 10.81 -10.11 10.19
C LYS A 31 10.91 -10.17 8.66
N ILE A 32 10.19 -9.31 7.95
CA ILE A 32 10.31 -9.17 6.49
C ILE A 32 11.75 -8.81 6.12
N ASN A 33 12.36 -7.83 6.80
CA ASN A 33 13.72 -7.42 6.50
C ASN A 33 14.74 -8.51 6.85
N GLU A 34 14.55 -9.24 7.97
CA GLU A 34 15.39 -10.38 8.35
C GLU A 34 15.35 -11.50 7.30
N VAL A 35 14.15 -11.86 6.82
CA VAL A 35 13.95 -13.00 5.91
C VAL A 35 14.38 -12.68 4.48
N TYR A 36 14.06 -11.47 4.01
CA TYR A 36 14.25 -11.11 2.60
C TYR A 36 15.44 -10.19 2.35
N GLY A 37 16.05 -9.60 3.38
CA GLY A 37 17.23 -8.75 3.26
C GLY A 37 16.98 -7.50 2.40
N LEU A 38 15.86 -6.81 2.63
CA LEU A 38 15.40 -5.72 1.78
C LEU A 38 16.06 -4.36 2.06
N GLY A 39 16.92 -4.27 3.08
CA GLY A 39 17.57 -3.01 3.45
C GLY A 39 16.59 -1.98 4.01
N MET A 40 15.57 -2.44 4.74
CA MET A 40 14.59 -1.56 5.37
C MET A 40 15.14 -0.91 6.64
N ASP A 41 15.01 0.41 6.71
CA ASP A 41 15.27 1.22 7.90
C ASP A 41 13.94 1.52 8.61
N ILE A 42 13.73 0.92 9.77
CA ILE A 42 12.60 1.28 10.64
C ILE A 42 12.97 2.56 11.37
N VAL A 43 12.43 3.70 10.92
CA VAL A 43 12.87 5.03 11.37
C VAL A 43 12.33 5.41 12.75
N ASN A 44 11.28 4.73 13.19
CA ASN A 44 10.68 4.89 14.51
C ASN A 44 10.27 3.50 15.05
N PRO A 45 11.15 2.83 15.81
CA PRO A 45 10.86 1.51 16.38
C PRO A 45 10.11 1.58 17.73
N ASP A 46 9.78 2.78 18.22
CA ASP A 46 9.26 2.96 19.58
C ASP A 46 7.82 2.46 19.71
N VAL A 47 7.54 1.81 20.84
CA VAL A 47 6.19 1.40 21.25
C VAL A 47 5.88 2.08 22.57
N ASP A 48 5.01 3.08 22.52
CA ASP A 48 4.54 3.84 23.67
C ASP A 48 3.01 3.95 23.60
N PRO A 49 2.26 3.43 24.59
CA PRO A 49 0.80 3.57 24.65
C PRO A 49 0.30 5.02 24.66
N ALA A 50 1.15 5.99 25.02
CA ALA A 50 0.85 7.42 24.93
C ALA A 50 1.10 8.01 23.54
N PHE A 51 1.78 7.29 22.64
CA PHE A 51 2.15 7.74 21.29
C PHE A 51 2.86 9.10 21.27
N ALA A 52 3.69 9.40 22.28
CA ALA A 52 4.32 10.70 22.46
C ALA A 52 5.32 11.09 21.37
N PHE A 53 5.77 10.12 20.56
CA PHE A 53 6.62 10.31 19.39
C PHE A 53 5.87 10.85 18.16
N MET A 54 4.53 10.79 18.15
CA MET A 54 3.73 11.23 17.00
C MET A 54 3.71 12.76 16.88
N THR A 55 3.75 13.24 15.64
CA THR A 55 3.33 14.61 15.34
C THR A 55 1.81 14.72 15.46
N LEU A 56 1.32 15.91 15.84
CA LEU A 56 -0.11 16.15 15.96
C LEU A 56 -0.76 16.17 14.57
N ASP A 57 -1.95 15.59 14.46
CA ASP A 57 -2.75 15.63 13.25
C ASP A 57 -3.39 17.03 13.04
N HIS A 58 -4.12 17.22 11.94
CA HIS A 58 -4.72 18.50 11.52
C HIS A 58 -5.58 19.19 12.61
N ASP A 59 -6.18 18.42 13.53
CA ASP A 59 -7.01 18.90 14.63
C ASP A 59 -6.25 19.06 15.96
N GLY A 60 -4.91 18.95 15.94
CA GLY A 60 -4.06 19.06 17.12
C GLY A 60 -4.09 17.82 18.03
N LYS A 61 -4.66 16.70 17.57
CA LYS A 61 -4.75 15.46 18.34
C LYS A 61 -3.72 14.44 17.88
N ILE A 62 -3.36 13.52 18.77
CA ILE A 62 -2.56 12.36 18.43
C ILE A 62 -3.45 11.35 17.69
N ARG A 63 -3.12 11.07 16.44
CA ARG A 63 -3.78 10.08 15.58
C ARG A 63 -2.73 9.45 14.67
N MET A 64 -2.68 8.13 14.66
CA MET A 64 -1.72 7.35 13.86
C MET A 64 -2.30 7.12 12.45
N ASP A 65 -2.61 8.21 11.76
CA ASP A 65 -3.15 8.16 10.41
C ASP A 65 -2.03 8.22 9.37
N CYS A 66 -1.70 7.06 8.80
CA CYS A 66 -0.66 6.91 7.77
C CYS A 66 -0.96 7.68 6.48
N SER A 67 -2.18 8.19 6.30
CA SER A 67 -2.57 9.01 5.15
C SER A 67 -2.64 10.52 5.45
N SER A 68 -2.44 10.93 6.70
CA SER A 68 -2.45 12.35 7.08
C SER A 68 -1.07 12.98 6.90
N PRO A 69 -0.94 14.10 6.14
CA PRO A 69 0.35 14.80 6.02
C PRO A 69 0.84 15.41 7.34
N TYR A 70 -0.05 15.57 8.33
CA TYR A 70 0.29 16.11 9.64
C TYR A 70 0.86 15.02 10.56
N ALA A 71 0.20 13.86 10.64
CA ALA A 71 0.69 12.71 11.41
C ALA A 71 1.96 12.09 10.78
N MET A 72 2.10 12.18 9.46
CA MET A 72 3.24 11.66 8.70
C MET A 72 4.41 12.65 8.58
N ALA A 73 4.33 13.84 9.21
CA ALA A 73 5.29 14.91 9.01
C ALA A 73 6.74 14.48 9.29
N SER A 74 6.96 13.65 10.32
CA SER A 74 8.28 13.09 10.65
C SER A 74 8.84 12.24 9.53
N LEU A 75 8.05 11.31 8.96
CA LEU A 75 8.51 10.47 7.85
C LEU A 75 8.71 11.27 6.56
N VAL A 76 7.80 12.20 6.26
CA VAL A 76 7.90 13.08 5.07
C VAL A 76 9.15 13.94 5.12
N ALA A 77 9.57 14.41 6.31
CA ALA A 77 10.83 15.14 6.48
C ALA A 77 12.08 14.29 6.16
N LEU A 78 11.95 12.96 6.14
CA LEU A 78 13.02 12.03 5.79
C LEU A 78 12.97 11.55 4.33
N LYS A 79 12.02 12.03 3.51
CA LYS A 79 11.77 11.49 2.16
C LYS A 79 13.02 11.43 1.27
N ASP A 80 13.93 12.41 1.39
CA ASP A 80 15.14 12.50 0.55
C ASP A 80 16.25 11.52 0.97
N ARG A 81 16.06 10.76 2.05
CA ARG A 81 16.99 9.70 2.50
C ARG A 81 16.71 8.34 1.87
N PHE A 82 15.53 8.16 1.30
CA PHE A 82 15.00 6.88 0.85
C PHE A 82 14.55 6.95 -0.61
N ASP A 83 14.66 5.83 -1.32
CA ASP A 83 14.10 5.71 -2.68
C ASP A 83 12.57 5.59 -2.60
N ILE A 84 12.08 4.97 -1.54
CA ILE A 84 10.68 4.87 -1.18
C ILE A 84 10.57 4.76 0.34
N ALA A 85 9.57 5.41 0.93
CA ALA A 85 9.26 5.25 2.34
C ALA A 85 7.77 5.03 2.53
N PHE A 86 7.38 4.35 3.60
CA PHE A 86 5.97 4.13 3.88
C PHE A 86 5.66 3.90 5.36
N ALA A 87 4.38 4.02 5.69
CA ALA A 87 3.85 3.81 7.02
C ALA A 87 2.57 2.99 7.00
N ASN A 88 2.17 2.55 8.18
CA ASN A 88 0.87 1.95 8.45
C ASN A 88 0.25 2.59 9.68
N ASP A 89 -1.06 2.52 9.79
CA ASP A 89 -1.75 2.76 11.06
C ASP A 89 -1.62 1.55 12.00
N VAL A 90 -2.21 1.68 13.19
CA VAL A 90 -1.92 0.80 14.33
C VAL A 90 -2.32 -0.67 14.11
N ASP A 91 -3.37 -0.93 13.37
CA ASP A 91 -3.85 -2.24 12.93
C ASP A 91 -3.28 -2.67 11.57
N SER A 92 -2.63 -1.74 10.87
CA SER A 92 -1.83 -1.97 9.66
C SER A 92 -2.60 -2.48 8.45
N ASP A 93 -3.90 -2.19 8.40
CA ASP A 93 -4.77 -2.45 7.26
C ASP A 93 -4.69 -1.32 6.22
N ARG A 94 -4.25 -0.11 6.61
CA ARG A 94 -4.03 1.04 5.72
C ARG A 94 -2.57 1.32 5.44
N HIS A 95 -2.31 2.03 4.36
CA HIS A 95 -0.98 2.35 3.85
C HIS A 95 -0.77 3.86 3.66
N GLY A 96 0.46 4.32 3.87
CA GLY A 96 0.90 5.67 3.55
C GLY A 96 2.19 5.62 2.75
N ILE A 97 2.18 6.10 1.50
CA ILE A 97 3.35 6.04 0.61
C ILE A 97 4.02 7.41 0.53
N VAL A 98 5.31 7.47 0.83
CA VAL A 98 6.14 8.66 0.77
C VAL A 98 7.21 8.48 -0.29
N THR A 99 7.20 9.33 -1.31
CA THR A 99 8.19 9.31 -2.40
C THR A 99 9.12 10.53 -2.30
N PRO A 100 10.37 10.43 -2.78
CA PRO A 100 11.26 11.58 -2.85
C PRO A 100 10.70 12.68 -3.78
N THR A 101 9.99 12.32 -4.85
CA THR A 101 9.44 13.27 -5.83
C THR A 101 8.20 14.02 -5.34
N GLY A 102 7.33 13.36 -4.58
CA GLY A 102 5.99 13.87 -4.25
C GLY A 102 5.72 14.05 -2.76
N GLY A 103 6.59 13.58 -1.87
CA GLY A 103 6.28 13.48 -0.45
C GLY A 103 5.18 12.43 -0.22
N LEU A 104 4.25 12.70 0.69
CA LEU A 104 3.12 11.79 0.94
C LEU A 104 2.15 11.77 -0.25
N MET A 105 1.98 10.61 -0.87
CA MET A 105 1.04 10.43 -1.98
C MET A 105 -0.41 10.53 -1.51
N ASN A 106 -1.25 11.13 -2.37
CA ASN A 106 -2.69 11.02 -2.20
C ASN A 106 -3.12 9.55 -2.40
N PRO A 107 -3.95 8.97 -1.51
CA PRO A 107 -4.36 7.58 -1.62
C PRO A 107 -4.99 7.22 -2.97
N ASN A 108 -5.84 8.09 -3.54
CA ASN A 108 -6.45 7.83 -4.85
C ASN A 108 -5.43 7.75 -5.98
N HIS A 109 -4.34 8.51 -5.90
CA HIS A 109 -3.28 8.46 -6.89
C HIS A 109 -2.58 7.11 -6.81
N TYR A 110 -2.22 6.69 -5.60
CA TYR A 110 -1.55 5.41 -5.40
C TYR A 110 -2.42 4.21 -5.79
N LEU A 111 -3.72 4.21 -5.46
CA LEU A 111 -4.65 3.15 -5.92
C LEU A 111 -4.65 3.03 -7.45
N SER A 112 -4.67 4.15 -8.17
CA SER A 112 -4.66 4.16 -9.63
C SER A 112 -3.37 3.56 -10.20
N VAL A 113 -2.23 3.87 -9.58
CA VAL A 113 -0.91 3.35 -9.99
C VAL A 113 -0.78 1.87 -9.65
N ALA A 114 -1.22 1.45 -8.45
CA ALA A 114 -1.24 0.06 -8.02
C ALA A 114 -2.07 -0.81 -8.97
N ILE A 115 -3.27 -0.36 -9.36
CA ILE A 115 -4.13 -1.05 -10.33
C ILE A 115 -3.45 -1.11 -11.70
N SER A 116 -2.94 0.02 -12.20
CA SER A 116 -2.23 0.08 -13.49
C SER A 116 -1.10 -0.95 -13.54
N TYR A 117 -0.29 -1.00 -12.49
CA TYR A 117 0.87 -1.88 -12.41
C TYR A 117 0.46 -3.35 -12.26
N LEU A 118 -0.40 -3.68 -11.29
CA LEU A 118 -0.78 -5.07 -10.99
C LEU A 118 -1.36 -5.77 -12.21
N PHE A 119 -2.32 -5.15 -12.89
CA PHE A 119 -3.00 -5.79 -14.03
C PHE A 119 -2.11 -5.96 -15.26
N GLN A 120 -0.96 -5.26 -15.34
CA GLN A 120 0.05 -5.49 -16.37
C GLN A 120 1.08 -6.56 -15.98
N GLN A 121 1.36 -6.71 -14.68
CA GLN A 121 2.38 -7.65 -14.18
C GLN A 121 1.84 -9.02 -13.78
N ARG A 122 0.56 -9.12 -13.40
CA ARG A 122 -0.05 -10.36 -12.89
C ARG A 122 -0.62 -11.22 -14.03
N ARG A 123 0.29 -11.79 -14.84
CA ARG A 123 -0.06 -12.66 -16.00
C ARG A 123 -0.85 -13.92 -15.66
N GLY A 124 -0.85 -14.34 -14.38
CA GLY A 124 -1.63 -15.48 -13.90
C GLY A 124 -3.11 -15.17 -13.69
N TRP A 125 -3.51 -13.89 -13.68
CA TRP A 125 -4.91 -13.52 -13.47
C TRP A 125 -5.72 -13.69 -14.76
N PRO A 126 -6.89 -14.36 -14.70
CA PRO A 126 -7.80 -14.47 -15.83
C PRO A 126 -8.14 -13.11 -16.46
N ASP A 127 -8.39 -13.07 -17.77
CA ASP A 127 -8.84 -11.84 -18.47
C ASP A 127 -10.17 -11.29 -17.93
N THR A 128 -10.96 -12.14 -17.27
CA THR A 128 -12.21 -11.79 -16.62
C THR A 128 -12.04 -11.16 -15.22
N THR A 129 -10.84 -11.16 -14.65
CA THR A 129 -10.57 -10.54 -13.34
C THR A 129 -10.84 -9.03 -13.40
N ARG A 130 -11.54 -8.52 -12.38
CA ARG A 130 -12.07 -7.15 -12.32
C ARG A 130 -11.44 -6.34 -11.21
N VAL A 131 -11.64 -5.02 -11.27
CA VAL A 131 -11.19 -4.05 -10.25
C VAL A 131 -12.39 -3.65 -9.39
N GLY A 132 -12.29 -3.82 -8.07
CA GLY A 132 -13.26 -3.30 -7.11
C GLY A 132 -12.87 -1.89 -6.64
N LYS A 133 -13.83 -0.97 -6.65
CA LYS A 133 -13.62 0.44 -6.30
C LYS A 133 -14.86 1.00 -5.57
N THR A 134 -14.67 1.79 -4.50
CA THR A 134 -15.78 2.56 -3.90
C THR A 134 -16.20 3.72 -4.82
N LEU A 135 -17.50 4.04 -4.85
CA LEU A 135 -18.04 5.09 -5.75
C LEU A 135 -17.45 6.49 -5.55
N VAL A 136 -16.88 6.75 -4.38
CA VAL A 136 -16.27 8.05 -4.02
C VAL A 136 -14.77 8.08 -4.30
N SER A 137 -14.17 6.97 -4.72
CA SER A 137 -12.79 6.94 -5.20
C SER A 137 -12.66 7.62 -6.58
N SER A 138 -11.45 8.04 -6.91
CA SER A 138 -11.13 8.82 -8.10
C SER A 138 -11.57 8.15 -9.39
N ALA A 139 -12.12 8.95 -10.30
CA ALA A 139 -12.44 8.54 -11.67
C ALA A 139 -11.19 8.21 -12.53
N MET A 140 -9.98 8.43 -12.00
CA MET A 140 -8.75 7.93 -12.64
C MET A 140 -8.73 6.41 -12.68
N ILE A 141 -9.27 5.74 -11.65
CA ILE A 141 -9.35 4.28 -11.59
C ILE A 141 -10.17 3.73 -12.76
N ASP A 142 -11.29 4.36 -13.10
CA ASP A 142 -12.13 3.98 -14.24
C ASP A 142 -11.36 4.08 -15.56
N ARG A 143 -10.60 5.17 -15.75
CA ARG A 143 -9.80 5.41 -16.96
C ARG A 143 -8.67 4.40 -17.11
N VAL A 144 -7.91 4.17 -16.04
CA VAL A 144 -6.82 3.18 -16.01
C VAL A 144 -7.37 1.77 -16.27
N THR A 145 -8.46 1.40 -15.61
CA THR A 145 -9.05 0.06 -15.78
C THR A 145 -9.58 -0.15 -17.20
N ALA A 146 -10.19 0.88 -17.80
CA ALA A 146 -10.65 0.84 -19.19
C ALA A 146 -9.49 0.72 -20.20
N ASP A 147 -8.39 1.45 -19.98
CA ASP A 147 -7.18 1.36 -20.82
C ASP A 147 -6.56 -0.04 -20.80
N LEU A 148 -6.62 -0.71 -19.65
CA LEU A 148 -6.20 -2.10 -19.46
C LEU A 148 -7.17 -3.13 -20.07
N GLY A 149 -8.31 -2.71 -20.61
CA GLY A 149 -9.35 -3.59 -21.14
C GLY A 149 -10.06 -4.41 -20.05
N ARG A 150 -10.09 -3.91 -18.81
CA ARG A 150 -10.70 -4.56 -17.65
C ARG A 150 -12.00 -3.88 -17.25
N ALA A 151 -12.78 -4.55 -16.41
CA ALA A 151 -14.04 -4.02 -15.89
C ALA A 151 -13.89 -3.57 -14.43
N VAL A 152 -14.58 -2.48 -14.08
CA VAL A 152 -14.72 -2.00 -12.70
C VAL A 152 -16.03 -2.52 -12.10
N ILE A 153 -15.98 -3.00 -10.85
CA ILE A 153 -17.15 -3.14 -9.99
C ILE A 153 -17.14 -1.94 -9.03
N GLU A 154 -18.03 -0.99 -9.29
CA GLU A 154 -18.25 0.13 -8.40
C GLU A 154 -19.25 -0.25 -7.29
N VAL A 155 -18.90 0.04 -6.05
CA VAL A 155 -19.68 -0.33 -4.86
C VAL A 155 -19.86 0.86 -3.90
N PRO A 156 -20.83 0.82 -2.97
CA PRO A 156 -20.93 1.78 -1.87
C PRO A 156 -19.66 1.82 -1.01
N VAL A 157 -19.50 2.84 -0.17
CA VAL A 157 -18.41 2.91 0.81
C VAL A 157 -18.44 1.68 1.75
N GLY A 158 -17.27 1.12 2.03
CA GLY A 158 -17.05 0.00 2.93
C GLY A 158 -16.38 -1.20 2.26
N PHE A 159 -15.23 -1.62 2.77
CA PHE A 159 -14.45 -2.73 2.24
C PHE A 159 -15.20 -4.08 2.14
N LYS A 160 -16.23 -4.27 2.98
CA LYS A 160 -17.08 -5.48 3.01
C LYS A 160 -17.59 -5.92 1.64
N TRP A 161 -17.78 -4.99 0.70
CA TRP A 161 -18.29 -5.28 -0.64
C TRP A 161 -17.27 -6.00 -1.54
N PHE A 162 -16.00 -6.04 -1.16
CA PHE A 162 -14.94 -6.71 -1.92
C PHE A 162 -14.65 -8.14 -1.45
N VAL A 163 -15.15 -8.53 -0.27
CA VAL A 163 -14.82 -9.81 0.39
C VAL A 163 -15.09 -11.01 -0.50
N ASP A 164 -16.32 -11.16 -1.00
CA ASP A 164 -16.71 -12.30 -1.84
C ASP A 164 -15.96 -12.32 -3.18
N GLY A 165 -15.72 -11.14 -3.74
CA GLY A 165 -14.99 -10.98 -5.00
C GLY A 165 -13.50 -11.36 -4.86
N LEU A 166 -12.85 -10.97 -3.76
CA LEU A 166 -11.48 -11.36 -3.45
C LEU A 166 -11.40 -12.87 -3.15
N LEU A 167 -12.34 -13.39 -2.35
CA LEU A 167 -12.37 -14.81 -1.98
C LEU A 167 -12.53 -15.74 -3.18
N SER A 168 -13.36 -15.34 -4.16
CA SER A 168 -13.60 -16.10 -5.39
C SER A 168 -12.56 -15.88 -6.48
N GLY A 169 -11.70 -14.86 -6.37
CA GLY A 169 -10.76 -14.43 -7.42
C GLY A 169 -11.40 -13.61 -8.54
N GLU A 170 -12.68 -13.24 -8.42
CA GLU A 170 -13.39 -12.35 -9.35
C GLU A 170 -12.78 -10.95 -9.35
N LEU A 171 -12.40 -10.46 -8.16
CA LEU A 171 -11.71 -9.19 -7.96
C LEU A 171 -10.22 -9.42 -7.77
N GLY A 172 -9.42 -8.89 -8.69
CA GLY A 172 -7.96 -8.87 -8.56
C GLY A 172 -7.49 -7.86 -7.51
N PHE A 173 -8.27 -6.80 -7.33
CA PHE A 173 -7.98 -5.66 -6.47
C PHE A 173 -9.29 -5.13 -5.90
N GLY A 174 -9.29 -4.72 -4.63
CA GLY A 174 -10.36 -3.95 -4.01
C GLY A 174 -9.76 -2.82 -3.18
N GLY A 175 -10.25 -1.59 -3.34
CA GLY A 175 -9.69 -0.42 -2.65
C GLY A 175 -10.70 0.67 -2.31
N GLU A 176 -10.39 1.38 -1.22
CA GLU A 176 -11.10 2.55 -0.70
C GLU A 176 -10.17 3.76 -0.72
N GLU A 177 -10.72 4.93 -1.04
CA GLU A 177 -10.01 6.21 -1.08
C GLU A 177 -9.40 6.65 0.25
N SER A 178 -9.80 5.99 1.34
CA SER A 178 -9.29 6.15 2.71
C SER A 178 -7.95 5.45 2.96
N ALA A 179 -7.23 5.06 1.90
CA ALA A 179 -5.93 4.39 1.93
C ALA A 179 -5.96 2.93 2.43
N GLY A 180 -7.07 2.23 2.20
CA GLY A 180 -7.22 0.79 2.49
C GLY A 180 -7.44 0.00 1.20
N ALA A 181 -6.68 -1.07 1.00
CA ALA A 181 -6.86 -1.95 -0.16
C ALA A 181 -6.32 -3.37 0.10
N SER A 182 -6.69 -4.29 -0.78
CA SER A 182 -6.09 -5.64 -0.87
C SER A 182 -6.11 -6.13 -2.31
N PHE A 183 -5.27 -7.11 -2.63
CA PHE A 183 -5.18 -7.72 -3.95
C PHE A 183 -4.79 -9.19 -3.87
N LEU A 184 -5.01 -9.92 -4.97
CA LEU A 184 -4.77 -11.36 -5.03
C LEU A 184 -3.28 -11.71 -5.06
N ARG A 185 -2.97 -12.97 -4.74
CA ARG A 185 -1.67 -13.59 -5.00
C ARG A 185 -1.37 -13.63 -6.49
N PHE A 186 -0.12 -13.95 -6.85
CA PHE A 186 0.32 -14.11 -8.24
C PHE A 186 -0.53 -15.11 -9.04
N ASP A 187 -0.97 -16.19 -8.38
CA ASP A 187 -1.79 -17.25 -8.98
C ASP A 187 -3.29 -16.93 -9.05
N GLY A 188 -3.70 -15.73 -8.59
CA GLY A 188 -5.10 -15.33 -8.53
C GLY A 188 -5.87 -15.89 -7.33
N SER A 189 -5.19 -16.51 -6.35
CA SER A 189 -5.82 -16.91 -5.09
C SER A 189 -5.84 -15.76 -4.07
N VAL A 190 -6.78 -15.84 -3.12
CA VAL A 190 -7.00 -14.78 -2.11
C VAL A 190 -5.89 -14.70 -1.06
N TRP A 191 -5.20 -13.56 -0.95
CA TRP A 191 -4.24 -13.34 0.13
C TRP A 191 -4.92 -13.10 1.47
N THR A 192 -5.67 -12.01 1.56
CA THR A 192 -6.56 -11.66 2.65
C THR A 192 -7.84 -11.03 2.09
N THR A 193 -8.94 -11.23 2.81
CA THR A 193 -10.24 -10.63 2.51
C THR A 193 -10.52 -9.37 3.31
N ASP A 194 -9.59 -8.97 4.18
CA ASP A 194 -9.57 -7.62 4.77
C ASP A 194 -8.56 -6.75 4.02
N LYS A 195 -8.48 -5.46 4.37
CA LYS A 195 -7.43 -4.58 3.88
C LYS A 195 -6.08 -5.01 4.45
N ASP A 196 -5.01 -4.77 3.69
CA ASP A 196 -3.65 -5.11 4.12
C ASP A 196 -2.68 -4.02 3.65
N GLY A 197 -2.33 -3.13 4.57
CA GLY A 197 -1.45 -2.01 4.27
C GLY A 197 -0.01 -2.43 4.02
N ILE A 198 0.41 -3.60 4.51
CA ILE A 198 1.78 -4.09 4.34
C ILE A 198 2.01 -4.51 2.89
N ILE A 199 1.08 -5.26 2.28
CA ILE A 199 1.22 -5.63 0.86
C ILE A 199 1.14 -4.42 -0.06
N LEU A 200 0.35 -3.39 0.29
CA LEU A 200 0.29 -2.15 -0.48
C LEU A 200 1.60 -1.35 -0.35
N ASN A 201 2.22 -1.32 0.82
CA ASN A 201 3.53 -0.70 1.01
C ASN A 201 4.64 -1.43 0.23
N LEU A 202 4.68 -2.76 0.33
CA LEU A 202 5.64 -3.59 -0.41
C LEU A 202 5.43 -3.51 -1.93
N LEU A 203 4.19 -3.33 -2.39
CA LEU A 203 3.89 -3.10 -3.81
C LEU A 203 4.53 -1.81 -4.33
N ALA A 204 4.61 -0.74 -3.51
CA ALA A 204 5.27 0.51 -3.91
C ALA A 204 6.77 0.26 -4.15
N ALA A 205 7.40 -0.53 -3.29
CA ALA A 205 8.79 -0.95 -3.49
C ALA A 205 8.95 -1.87 -4.72
N GLU A 206 8.00 -2.77 -4.98
CA GLU A 206 8.00 -3.60 -6.19
C GLU A 206 7.93 -2.74 -7.47
N ILE A 207 7.04 -1.74 -7.48
CA ILE A 207 6.89 -0.76 -8.58
C ILE A 207 8.21 -0.03 -8.82
N CYS A 208 8.85 0.49 -7.76
CA CYS A 208 10.15 1.15 -7.85
C CYS A 208 11.20 0.21 -8.46
N ALA A 209 11.30 -1.00 -7.94
CA ALA A 209 12.30 -1.99 -8.35
C ALA A 209 12.13 -2.42 -9.81
N LYS A 210 10.90 -2.63 -10.28
CA LYS A 210 10.62 -3.15 -11.62
C LYS A 210 10.60 -2.08 -12.70
N THR A 211 10.21 -0.86 -12.37
CA THR A 211 10.01 0.22 -13.35
C THR A 211 11.12 1.26 -13.34
N GLY A 212 11.92 1.32 -12.26
CA GLY A 212 12.91 2.37 -12.04
C GLY A 212 12.29 3.75 -11.76
N LYS A 213 11.00 3.80 -11.41
CA LYS A 213 10.26 5.03 -11.08
C LYS A 213 9.49 4.83 -9.78
N ASP A 214 9.42 5.87 -8.97
CA ASP A 214 8.49 5.87 -7.85
C ASP A 214 7.03 5.91 -8.36
N PRO A 215 6.06 5.44 -7.54
CA PRO A 215 4.66 5.39 -7.93
C PRO A 215 4.06 6.77 -8.23
#